data_AF-M7BA22-F1
#
_entry.id   AF-M7BA22-F1
#
_cell.length_a   1.000
_cell.length_b   1.000
_cell.length_c   1.000
_cell.angle_alpha   90.00
_cell.angle_beta   90.00
_cell.angle_gamma   90.00
#
_symmetry.space_group_name_H-M   'P 1'
#
loop_
_entity.id
_entity.type
_entity.pdbx_description
1 polymer ?
#
loop_
_entity_poly.entity_id
_entity_poly.type
_entity_poly.pdbx_seq_one_letter_code
_entity_poly.pdbx_strand_id
1 'polypeptide(L)'
;MAVLEETTTYFKTTVGKNLSDEEAVQQLNELSSSHQEAITKCLKGRKEEIRHALVESISAISSAQLQDFDWQLKLALSSDKISMLQMPLLNLDLDVKENGEIKPVSVEMNKEELQNLINALEAANKHLIGSDLVVEHASVEFIIVFKSVYVYL
;
A
#
# COMPACT_ATOMS: atom_id res chain seq x y z
N MET A 1 -9.73 33.47 -1.77
CA MET A 1 -8.79 32.42 -1.35
C MET A 1 -9.32 31.66 -0.13
N ALA A 2 -9.77 32.33 0.93
CA ALA A 2 -10.31 31.69 2.15
C ALA A 2 -11.38 30.60 1.91
N VAL A 3 -12.42 30.88 1.12
CA VAL A 3 -13.51 29.92 0.87
C VAL A 3 -13.03 28.62 0.21
N LEU A 4 -12.04 28.71 -0.69
CA LEU A 4 -11.48 27.54 -1.36
C LEU A 4 -10.67 26.67 -0.39
N GLU A 5 -9.91 27.31 0.51
CA GLU A 5 -9.11 26.62 1.54
C GLU A 5 -10.00 25.94 2.58
N GLU A 6 -11.05 26.61 3.05
CA GLU A 6 -12.05 26.04 3.97
C GLU A 6 -12.76 24.84 3.35
N THR A 7 -13.20 24.99 2.10
CA THR A 7 -13.85 23.90 1.35
C THR A 7 -12.90 22.72 1.17
N THR A 8 -11.65 22.96 0.79
CA THR A 8 -10.63 21.92 0.63
C THR A 8 -10.36 21.20 1.95
N THR A 9 -10.25 21.95 3.04
CA THR A 9 -10.00 21.40 4.39
C THR A 9 -11.17 20.54 4.85
N TYR A 10 -12.40 20.98 4.60
CA TYR A 10 -13.60 20.21 4.86
C TYR A 10 -13.59 18.87 4.10
N PHE A 11 -13.43 18.89 2.77
CA PHE A 11 -13.40 17.65 1.97
C PHE A 11 -12.30 16.68 2.43
N LYS A 12 -11.08 17.18 2.68
CA LYS A 12 -9.97 16.35 3.15
C LYS A 12 -10.25 15.74 4.53
N THR A 13 -10.79 16.52 5.46
CA THR A 13 -11.05 16.07 6.84
C THR A 13 -12.18 15.05 6.88
N THR A 14 -13.26 15.31 6.15
CA THR A 14 -14.44 14.43 6.12
C THR A 14 -14.12 13.08 5.50
N VAL A 15 -13.39 13.07 4.38
CA VAL A 15 -12.96 11.82 3.73
C VAL A 15 -11.86 11.12 4.53
N GLY A 16 -10.86 11.87 5.01
CA GLY A 16 -9.72 11.30 5.74
C GLY A 16 -10.08 10.69 7.10
N LYS A 17 -11.11 11.22 7.79
CA LYS A 17 -11.63 10.65 9.05
C LYS A 17 -12.77 9.67 8.85
N ASN A 18 -13.19 9.42 7.61
CA ASN A 18 -14.34 8.59 7.25
C ASN A 18 -15.61 8.94 8.05
N LEU A 19 -15.90 10.24 8.19
CA LEU A 19 -17.09 10.71 8.91
C LEU A 19 -18.38 10.19 8.27
N SER A 20 -19.43 10.02 9.09
CA SER A 20 -20.76 9.70 8.59
C SER A 20 -21.38 10.88 7.84
N ASP A 21 -22.41 10.60 7.02
CA ASP A 21 -23.13 11.66 6.29
C ASP A 21 -23.72 12.69 7.26
N GLU A 22 -24.22 12.25 8.42
CA GLU A 22 -24.80 13.12 9.46
C GLU A 22 -23.73 14.03 10.09
N GLU A 23 -22.57 13.48 10.44
CA GLU A 23 -21.44 14.23 10.99
C GLU A 23 -20.88 15.25 9.98
N ALA A 24 -20.81 14.85 8.72
CA ALA A 24 -20.36 15.70 7.62
C ALA A 24 -21.30 16.89 7.39
N VAL A 25 -22.61 16.69 7.49
CA VAL A 25 -23.61 17.76 7.35
C VAL A 25 -23.63 18.68 8.58
N GLN A 26 -23.40 18.15 9.78
CA GLN A 26 -23.36 18.93 11.01
C GLN A 26 -22.26 20.00 11.01
N GLN A 27 -21.15 19.74 10.33
CA GLN A 27 -20.06 20.71 10.11
C GLN A 27 -20.46 21.89 9.19
N LEU A 28 -21.57 21.77 8.46
CA LEU A 28 -22.07 22.77 7.51
C LEU A 28 -23.30 23.53 8.03
N ASN A 29 -23.63 23.42 9.33
CA ASN A 29 -24.86 23.98 9.93
C ASN A 29 -25.03 25.49 9.78
N GLU A 30 -23.94 26.23 9.56
CA GLU A 30 -23.97 27.69 9.35
C GLU A 30 -24.37 28.08 7.90
N LEU A 31 -24.40 27.11 6.99
CA LEU A 31 -24.77 27.30 5.58
C LEU A 31 -26.26 27.06 5.35
N SER A 32 -26.80 27.65 4.29
CA SER A 32 -28.19 27.37 3.90
C SER A 32 -28.35 25.94 3.36
N SER A 33 -29.57 25.40 3.46
CA SER A 33 -29.90 24.04 3.03
C SER A 33 -29.49 23.74 1.58
N SER A 34 -29.67 24.71 0.68
CA SER A 34 -29.27 24.57 -0.73
C SER A 34 -27.76 24.38 -0.91
N HIS A 35 -26.93 25.08 -0.12
CA HIS A 35 -25.48 24.91 -0.18
C HIS A 35 -25.04 23.59 0.46
N GLN A 36 -25.65 23.20 1.58
CA GLN A 36 -25.39 21.90 2.23
C GLN A 36 -25.67 20.73 1.27
N GLU A 37 -26.79 20.79 0.55
CA GLU A 37 -27.17 19.76 -0.43
C GLU A 37 -26.16 19.67 -1.58
N ALA A 38 -25.75 20.83 -2.13
CA ALA A 38 -24.76 20.88 -3.21
C ALA A 38 -23.40 20.32 -2.78
N ILE A 39 -22.91 20.68 -1.59
CA ILE A 39 -21.63 20.20 -1.04
C ILE A 39 -21.70 18.69 -0.77
N THR A 40 -22.78 18.22 -0.13
CA THR A 40 -22.97 16.78 0.17
C THR A 40 -23.03 15.94 -1.09
N LYS A 41 -23.73 16.43 -2.13
CA LYS A 41 -23.78 15.76 -3.44
C LYS A 41 -22.39 15.65 -4.09
N CYS A 42 -21.60 16.71 -4.03
CA CYS A 42 -20.22 16.71 -4.52
C CYS A 42 -19.33 15.72 -3.74
N LEU A 43 -19.42 15.74 -2.41
CA LEU A 43 -18.69 14.83 -1.52
C LEU A 43 -18.98 13.37 -1.85
N LYS A 44 -20.26 13.01 -1.96
CA LYS A 44 -20.67 11.64 -2.30
C LYS A 44 -20.17 11.20 -3.67
N GLY A 45 -20.24 12.08 -4.67
CA GLY A 45 -19.78 11.77 -6.03
C GLY A 45 -18.27 11.60 -6.15
N ARG A 46 -17.47 12.27 -5.29
CA ARG A 46 -16.00 12.31 -5.39
C ARG A 46 -15.26 11.69 -4.21
N LYS A 47 -15.96 11.04 -3.28
CA LYS A 47 -15.37 10.48 -2.04
C LYS A 47 -14.18 9.58 -2.35
N GLU A 48 -14.32 8.65 -3.30
CA GLU A 48 -13.26 7.72 -3.66
C GLU A 48 -12.07 8.40 -4.34
N GLU A 49 -12.30 9.38 -5.22
CA GLU A 49 -11.22 10.16 -5.85
C GLU A 49 -10.41 10.93 -4.80
N ILE A 50 -11.10 11.59 -3.86
CA ILE A 50 -10.47 12.34 -2.78
C ILE A 50 -9.70 11.39 -1.87
N ARG A 51 -10.28 10.23 -1.54
CA ARG A 51 -9.63 9.20 -0.72
C ARG A 51 -8.36 8.70 -1.39
N HIS A 52 -8.42 8.38 -2.68
CA HIS A 52 -7.28 7.92 -3.45
C HIS A 52 -6.16 8.98 -3.47
N ALA A 53 -6.49 10.24 -3.77
CA ALA A 53 -5.54 11.34 -3.76
C ALA A 53 -4.92 11.59 -2.37
N LEU A 54 -5.71 11.43 -1.29
CA LEU A 54 -5.20 11.52 0.08
C LEU A 54 -4.21 10.39 0.39
N VAL A 55 -4.57 9.15 0.07
CA VAL A 55 -3.68 7.98 0.24
C VAL A 55 -2.40 8.13 -0.58
N GLU A 56 -2.51 8.55 -1.84
CA GLU A 56 -1.36 8.82 -2.70
C GLU A 56 -0.47 9.93 -2.11
N SER A 57 -1.06 11.01 -1.60
CA SER A 57 -0.31 12.11 -0.98
C SER A 57 0.42 11.70 0.31
N ILE A 58 -0.18 10.82 1.12
CA ILE A 58 0.43 10.30 2.35
C ILE A 58 1.49 9.26 2.00
N SER A 59 1.21 8.39 1.04
CA SER A 59 2.17 7.43 0.51
C SER A 59 3.37 8.15 -0.10
N ALA A 60 3.18 9.28 -0.79
CA ALA A 60 4.28 10.11 -1.31
C ALA A 60 5.15 10.74 -0.21
N ILE A 61 4.67 10.82 1.03
CA ILE A 61 5.48 11.21 2.20
C ILE A 61 6.24 9.99 2.77
N SER A 62 5.84 8.76 2.44
CA SER A 62 6.60 7.55 2.78
C SER A 62 7.98 7.64 2.13
N SER A 63 9.02 7.47 2.94
CA SER A 63 10.40 7.60 2.51
C SER A 63 10.76 6.60 1.41
N ALA A 64 10.10 5.44 1.36
CA ALA A 64 10.35 4.39 0.38
C ALA A 64 9.03 3.77 -0.11
N GLN A 65 8.92 3.56 -1.42
CA GLN A 65 7.81 2.88 -2.08
C GLN A 65 8.33 1.84 -3.06
N LEU A 66 7.85 0.61 -2.98
CA LEU A 66 8.12 -0.40 -4.00
C LEU A 66 7.45 0.00 -5.33
N GLN A 67 8.20 -0.01 -6.43
CA GLN A 67 7.71 0.30 -7.78
C GLN A 67 7.56 -0.96 -8.63
N ASP A 68 8.58 -1.81 -8.61
CA ASP A 68 8.62 -3.03 -9.41
C ASP A 68 9.39 -4.12 -8.66
N PHE A 69 9.19 -5.38 -9.06
CA PHE A 69 9.96 -6.49 -8.54
C PHE A 69 10.07 -7.63 -9.56
N ASP A 70 11.22 -8.29 -9.54
CA ASP A 70 11.52 -9.47 -10.31
C ASP A 70 12.11 -10.56 -9.41
N TRP A 71 12.01 -11.82 -9.85
CA TRP A 71 12.55 -12.93 -9.09
C TRP A 71 13.16 -14.01 -9.97
N GLN A 72 14.14 -14.71 -9.41
CA GLN A 72 14.83 -15.82 -10.07
C GLN A 72 15.17 -16.93 -9.08
N LEU A 73 14.88 -18.17 -9.46
CA LEU A 73 15.37 -19.35 -8.74
C LEU A 73 16.75 -19.76 -9.26
N LYS A 74 17.69 -19.97 -8.33
CA LYS A 74 19.04 -20.48 -8.60
C LYS A 74 19.28 -21.74 -7.79
N LEU A 75 20.00 -22.70 -8.35
CA LEU A 75 20.51 -23.85 -7.61
C LEU A 75 21.93 -23.52 -7.18
N ALA A 76 22.15 -23.35 -5.87
CA ALA A 76 23.50 -23.20 -5.35
C ALA A 76 24.21 -24.56 -5.38
N LEU A 77 25.44 -24.58 -5.90
CA LEU A 77 26.30 -25.75 -5.90
C LEU A 77 27.39 -25.55 -4.85
N SER A 78 27.38 -26.36 -3.78
CA SER A 78 28.48 -26.44 -2.82
C SER A 78 29.63 -27.25 -3.43
N SER A 79 30.83 -26.67 -3.44
CA SER A 79 32.02 -27.28 -4.08
C SER A 79 32.71 -28.34 -3.22
N ASP A 80 32.37 -28.43 -1.95
CA ASP A 80 33.14 -29.13 -0.92
C ASP A 80 32.67 -30.56 -0.62
N LYS A 81 31.44 -30.93 -1.01
CA LYS A 81 31.00 -32.34 -1.12
C LYS A 81 29.95 -32.45 -2.23
N ILE A 82 30.25 -33.19 -3.30
CA ILE A 82 29.33 -33.48 -4.44
C ILE A 82 28.00 -34.11 -3.98
N SER A 83 27.95 -34.67 -2.77
CA SER A 83 26.76 -35.21 -2.11
C SER A 83 25.98 -34.23 -1.22
N MET A 84 26.41 -32.96 -1.08
CA MET A 84 25.76 -31.96 -0.24
C MET A 84 25.06 -30.88 -1.07
N LEU A 85 23.80 -31.19 -1.36
CA LEU A 85 22.64 -30.30 -1.54
C LEU A 85 22.72 -29.21 -2.63
N GLN A 86 22.04 -29.51 -3.74
CA GLN A 86 21.44 -28.54 -4.64
C GLN A 86 20.32 -27.80 -3.90
N MET A 87 20.66 -26.83 -3.05
CA MET A 87 19.63 -26.02 -2.40
C MET A 87 19.11 -24.97 -3.39
N PRO A 88 17.79 -24.97 -3.68
CA PRO A 88 17.19 -23.87 -4.42
C PRO A 88 17.23 -22.62 -3.55
N LEU A 89 17.70 -21.53 -4.13
CA LEU A 89 17.72 -20.18 -3.56
C LEU A 89 16.89 -19.27 -4.46
N LEU A 90 16.15 -18.37 -3.84
CA LEU A 90 15.44 -17.29 -4.50
C LEU A 90 16.34 -16.06 -4.50
N ASN A 91 16.54 -15.43 -5.65
CA ASN A 91 16.94 -14.04 -5.74
C ASN A 91 15.71 -13.20 -6.01
N LEU A 92 15.51 -12.18 -5.19
CA LEU A 92 14.44 -11.20 -5.31
C LEU A 92 15.06 -9.84 -5.58
N ASP A 93 14.70 -9.24 -6.70
CA ASP A 93 15.09 -7.90 -7.10
C ASP A 93 13.90 -6.96 -6.91
N LEU A 94 14.12 -5.82 -6.25
CA LEU A 94 13.11 -4.83 -5.89
C LEU A 94 13.57 -3.45 -6.38
N ASP A 95 12.72 -2.76 -7.11
CA ASP A 95 12.92 -1.35 -7.44
C ASP A 95 12.17 -0.48 -6.45
N VAL A 96 12.90 0.19 -5.57
CA VAL A 96 12.32 1.00 -4.50
C VAL A 96 12.53 2.48 -4.80
N LYS A 97 11.44 3.23 -4.95
CA LYS A 97 11.47 4.69 -5.06
C LYS A 97 11.62 5.32 -3.69
N GLU A 98 12.72 6.00 -3.46
CA GLU A 98 13.00 6.76 -2.25
C GLU A 98 13.45 8.18 -2.61
N ASN A 99 12.83 9.19 -2.01
CA ASN A 99 13.10 10.61 -2.30
C ASN A 99 13.03 11.00 -3.79
N GLY A 100 12.21 10.29 -4.57
CA GLY A 100 12.06 10.52 -6.01
C GLY A 100 13.02 9.73 -6.90
N GLU A 101 14.02 9.06 -6.33
CA GLU A 101 14.97 8.20 -7.06
C GLU A 101 14.60 6.73 -6.91
N ILE A 102 14.71 5.94 -7.99
CA ILE A 102 14.53 4.49 -7.94
C ILE A 102 15.86 3.84 -7.58
N LYS A 103 15.86 3.04 -6.52
CA LYS A 103 17.01 2.29 -6.01
C LYS A 103 16.74 0.79 -6.12
N PRO A 104 17.58 0.04 -6.86
CA PRO A 104 17.46 -1.40 -6.92
C PRO A 104 17.98 -2.04 -5.62
N VAL A 105 17.27 -3.03 -5.11
CA VAL A 105 17.61 -3.83 -3.94
C VAL A 105 17.51 -5.30 -4.32
N SER A 106 18.58 -6.07 -4.11
CA SER A 106 18.62 -7.50 -4.41
C SER A 106 18.85 -8.30 -3.14
N VAL A 107 18.06 -9.34 -2.93
CA VAL A 107 18.13 -10.22 -1.75
C VAL A 107 18.08 -11.67 -2.19
N GLU A 108 19.10 -12.45 -1.79
CA GLU A 108 19.09 -13.89 -1.92
C GLU A 108 18.54 -14.53 -0.64
N MET A 109 17.64 -15.49 -0.77
CA MET A 109 17.00 -16.16 0.37
C MET A 109 16.75 -17.64 0.09
N ASN A 110 16.87 -18.45 1.14
CA ASN A 110 16.43 -19.84 1.12
C ASN A 110 14.92 -19.95 1.43
N LYS A 111 14.38 -21.18 1.39
CA LYS A 111 12.96 -21.44 1.63
C LYS A 111 12.47 -20.96 3.00
N GLU A 112 13.25 -21.14 4.06
CA GLU A 112 12.86 -20.73 5.42
C GLU A 112 12.81 -19.20 5.54
N GLU A 113 13.82 -18.51 4.99
CA GLU A 113 13.87 -17.05 4.94
C GLU A 113 12.72 -16.48 4.12
N LEU A 114 12.37 -17.09 2.99
CA LEU A 114 11.19 -16.72 2.21
C LEU A 114 9.89 -16.91 3.00
N GLN A 115 9.74 -18.01 3.73
CA GLN A 115 8.56 -18.23 4.57
C GLN A 115 8.42 -17.16 5.66
N ASN A 116 9.54 -16.77 6.28
CA ASN A 116 9.56 -15.70 7.27
C ASN A 116 9.17 -14.35 6.66
N LEU A 117 9.65 -14.04 5.45
CA LEU A 117 9.25 -12.85 4.71
C LEU A 117 7.74 -12.85 4.42
N ILE A 118 7.19 -13.96 3.91
CA ILE A 118 5.74 -14.11 3.66
C ILE A 118 4.94 -13.87 4.93
N ASN A 119 5.34 -14.49 6.05
CA ASN A 119 4.65 -14.34 7.33
C ASN A 119 4.67 -12.88 7.83
N ALA A 120 5.79 -12.18 7.67
CA ALA A 120 5.91 -10.77 8.04
C ALA A 120 5.00 -9.88 7.18
N LEU A 121 4.94 -10.13 5.87
CA LEU A 121 4.07 -9.42 4.94
C LEU A 121 2.58 -9.65 5.25
N GLU A 122 2.18 -10.90 5.53
CA GLU A 122 0.81 -11.22 5.92
C GLU A 122 0.41 -10.57 7.25
N ALA A 123 1.31 -10.57 8.24
CA ALA A 123 1.09 -9.90 9.51
C ALA A 123 0.92 -8.39 9.30
N ALA A 124 1.76 -7.75 8.49
CA ALA A 124 1.62 -6.34 8.14
C ALA A 124 0.30 -6.06 7.41
N ASN A 125 -0.09 -6.90 6.45
CA ASN A 125 -1.33 -6.77 5.70
C ASN A 125 -2.57 -6.89 6.62
N LYS A 126 -2.54 -7.78 7.62
CA LYS A 126 -3.61 -7.91 8.61
C LYS A 126 -3.83 -6.63 9.41
N HIS A 127 -2.77 -5.89 9.72
CA HIS A 127 -2.88 -4.60 10.43
C HIS A 127 -3.41 -3.49 9.52
N LEU A 128 -3.06 -3.52 8.21
CA LEU A 128 -3.61 -2.59 7.23
C LEU A 128 -5.11 -2.82 6.99
N ILE A 129 -5.56 -4.07 6.88
CA ILE A 129 -7.00 -4.39 6.74
C ILE A 129 -7.81 -4.06 8.00
N GLY A 130 -7.16 -4.01 9.18
CA GLY A 130 -7.79 -3.63 10.46
C GLY A 130 -7.83 -2.13 10.74
N SER A 131 -7.22 -1.30 9.89
CA SER A 131 -7.29 0.16 9.96
C SER A 131 -7.97 0.66 8.68
N ASP A 132 -8.84 1.66 8.74
CA ASP A 132 -9.67 2.14 7.62
C ASP A 132 -8.90 2.75 6.41
N LEU A 133 -7.63 2.42 6.21
CA LEU A 133 -6.88 2.69 4.99
C LEU A 133 -6.88 1.47 4.07
N VAL A 134 -7.77 1.50 3.07
CA VAL A 134 -7.76 0.57 1.94
C VAL A 134 -6.45 0.75 1.14
N VAL A 135 -5.45 -0.05 1.49
CA VAL A 135 -4.26 -0.40 0.69
C VAL A 135 -4.44 -1.86 0.22
N GLU A 136 -5.55 -2.14 -0.46
CA GLU A 136 -5.96 -3.54 -0.71
C GLU A 136 -5.33 -4.17 -1.95
N HIS A 137 -4.95 -3.41 -2.99
CA HIS A 137 -4.61 -4.03 -4.27
C HIS A 137 -3.13 -4.42 -4.43
N ALA A 138 -2.18 -3.53 -4.14
CA ALA A 138 -0.76 -3.84 -4.39
C ALA A 138 -0.18 -4.87 -3.41
N SER A 139 -0.57 -4.81 -2.13
CA SER A 139 -0.04 -5.69 -1.08
C SER A 139 -0.49 -7.15 -1.25
N VAL A 140 -1.70 -7.38 -1.79
CA VAL A 140 -2.27 -8.73 -1.93
C VAL A 140 -1.66 -9.45 -3.14
N GLU A 141 -1.49 -8.77 -4.28
CA GLU A 141 -0.82 -9.34 -5.45
C GLU A 141 0.62 -9.73 -5.13
N PHE A 142 1.34 -8.88 -4.40
CA PHE A 142 2.71 -9.16 -3.96
C PHE A 142 2.78 -10.45 -3.12
N ILE A 143 1.92 -10.60 -2.11
CA ILE A 143 1.87 -11.80 -1.26
C ILE A 143 1.48 -13.06 -2.07
N ILE A 144 0.56 -12.94 -3.04
CA ILE A 144 0.17 -14.07 -3.91
C ILE A 144 1.37 -14.55 -4.74
N VAL A 145 2.17 -13.63 -5.28
CA VAL A 145 3.36 -13.99 -6.08
C VAL A 145 4.39 -14.73 -5.22
N PHE A 146 4.70 -14.26 -4.01
CA PHE A 146 5.64 -14.99 -3.13
C PHE A 146 5.13 -16.37 -2.71
N LYS A 147 3.82 -16.53 -2.47
CA LYS A 147 3.24 -17.85 -2.21
C LYS A 147 3.37 -18.78 -3.41
N SER A 148 3.22 -18.27 -4.62
CA SER A 148 3.44 -19.05 -5.85
C SER A 148 4.90 -19.49 -5.95
N VAL A 149 5.85 -18.58 -5.73
CA VAL A 149 7.29 -18.85 -5.74
C VAL A 149 7.70 -19.87 -4.67
N TYR A 150 7.12 -19.81 -3.47
CA TYR A 150 7.39 -20.74 -2.37
C TYR A 150 7.10 -22.20 -2.73
N VAL A 151 6.15 -22.48 -3.64
CA VAL A 151 5.85 -23.84 -4.11
C VAL A 151 7.00 -24.45 -4.92
N TYR A 152 7.83 -23.60 -5.54
CA TYR A 152 8.96 -24.03 -6.39
C TYR A 152 10.29 -24.17 -5.64
N LEU A 153 10.32 -23.82 -4.34
CA LEU A 153 11.43 -24.05 -3.40
C LEU A 153 11.13 -25.26 -2.51
#